data_AF-A0AAX0Q439-F1
#
_entry.id   AF-A0AAX0Q439-F1
#
_cell.length_a   1.000
_cell.length_b   1.000
_cell.length_c   1.000
_cell.angle_alpha   90.00
_cell.angle_beta   90.00
_cell.angle_gamma   90.00
#
_symmetry.space_group_name_H-M   'P 1'
#
loop_
_entity.id
_entity.type
_entity.pdbx_description
1 polymer ?
#
loop_
_entity_poly.entity_id
_entity_poly.type
_entity_poly.pdbx_seq_one_letter_code
_entity_poly.pdbx_strand_id
1 'polypeptide(L)'
;MDPKNDEITGIWHADQEYADGGMFFQLTYVFADDGTVSEFWYDSGDGTLKRQYDLFWERDAEGEYTLNDGNDFRKYTIAEGKLCDVYFELYYHREK
;
A
#
# COMPACT_ATOMS: atom_id res chain seq x y z
N MET A 1 11.02 -17.37 4.61
CA MET A 1 11.88 -16.19 4.42
C MET A 1 11.82 -15.39 5.70
N ASP A 2 12.93 -14.89 6.21
CA ASP A 2 12.90 -13.90 7.29
C ASP A 2 12.33 -12.60 6.70
N PRO A 3 11.18 -12.09 7.15
CA PRO A 3 10.59 -10.84 6.64
C PRO A 3 11.40 -9.58 7.03
N LYS A 4 12.44 -9.74 7.85
CA LYS A 4 13.39 -8.69 8.19
C LYS A 4 14.15 -8.22 6.95
N ASN A 5 13.86 -6.99 6.52
CA ASN A 5 14.39 -6.31 5.33
C ASN A 5 13.80 -6.73 3.97
N ASP A 6 12.52 -7.13 3.91
CA ASP A 6 11.87 -7.22 2.61
C ASP A 6 11.76 -5.82 1.94
N GLU A 7 11.87 -5.76 0.61
CA GLU A 7 11.85 -4.54 -0.18
C GLU A 7 10.56 -3.73 0.03
N ILE A 8 9.43 -4.40 0.30
CA ILE A 8 8.15 -3.72 0.52
C ILE A 8 8.06 -2.97 1.85
N THR A 9 8.87 -3.33 2.85
CA THR A 9 8.81 -2.73 4.20
C THR A 9 8.99 -1.20 4.14
N GLY A 10 8.43 -0.44 5.08
CA GLY A 10 8.53 1.02 5.12
C GLY A 10 7.29 1.75 4.60
N ILE A 11 7.44 3.07 4.36
CA ILE A 11 6.33 3.98 4.07
C ILE A 11 6.26 4.25 2.58
N TRP A 12 5.06 4.13 2.00
CA TRP A 12 4.79 4.34 0.59
C TRP A 12 3.63 5.32 0.40
N HIS A 13 3.83 6.32 -0.46
CA HIS A 13 2.81 7.32 -0.78
C HIS A 13 2.33 7.14 -2.22
N ALA A 14 1.02 7.22 -2.42
CA ALA A 14 0.46 7.17 -3.77
C ALA A 14 0.97 8.34 -4.61
N ASP A 15 1.33 8.06 -5.86
CA ASP A 15 1.71 9.05 -6.86
C ASP A 15 0.48 9.81 -7.39
N GLN A 16 -0.72 9.25 -7.22
CA GLN A 16 -1.99 9.81 -7.70
C GLN A 16 -3.06 9.80 -6.61
N GLU A 17 -4.04 10.68 -6.75
CA GLU A 17 -5.22 10.71 -5.90
C GLU A 17 -6.16 9.55 -6.22
N TYR A 18 -6.71 8.93 -5.17
CA TYR A 18 -7.72 7.89 -5.27
C TYR A 18 -9.12 8.47 -5.12
N ALA A 19 -10.01 8.21 -6.08
CA ALA A 19 -11.39 8.69 -6.05
C ALA A 19 -12.33 7.64 -5.43
N ASP A 20 -13.00 7.98 -4.33
CA ASP A 20 -14.01 7.14 -3.69
C ASP A 20 -15.18 7.97 -3.16
N GLY A 21 -16.41 7.54 -3.47
CA GLY A 21 -17.63 8.17 -2.94
C GLY A 21 -17.78 9.66 -3.23
N GLY A 22 -17.14 10.19 -4.27
CA GLY A 22 -17.14 11.63 -4.61
C GLY A 22 -16.07 12.46 -3.88
N MET A 23 -15.15 11.81 -3.16
CA MET A 23 -13.99 12.42 -2.52
C MET A 23 -12.70 11.92 -3.17
N PHE A 24 -11.63 12.71 -3.03
CA PHE A 24 -10.28 12.35 -3.46
C PHE A 24 -9.39 12.16 -2.23
N PHE A 25 -8.58 11.10 -2.25
CA PHE A 25 -7.72 10.72 -1.15
C PHE A 25 -6.26 10.61 -1.59
N GLN A 26 -5.36 11.08 -0.74
CA GLN A 26 -3.95 10.74 -0.78
C GLN A 26 -3.73 9.49 0.06
N LEU A 27 -3.43 8.37 -0.60
CA LEU A 27 -3.22 7.09 0.07
C LEU A 27 -1.78 6.96 0.55
N THR A 28 -1.59 6.36 1.72
CA THR A 28 -0.29 6.01 2.26
C THR A 28 -0.33 4.62 2.86
N TYR A 29 0.68 3.81 2.57
CA TYR A 29 0.89 2.51 3.21
C TYR A 29 2.10 2.54 4.13
N VAL A 30 2.02 1.81 5.23
CA VAL A 30 3.13 1.57 6.16
C VAL A 30 3.29 0.08 6.35
N PHE A 31 4.27 -0.53 5.69
CA PHE A 31 4.56 -1.96 5.77
C PHE A 31 5.58 -2.24 6.87
N ALA A 32 5.23 -3.12 7.81
CA ALA A 32 6.12 -3.58 8.86
C ALA A 32 6.79 -4.92 8.50
N ASP A 33 7.89 -5.22 9.18
CA ASP A 33 8.67 -6.45 8.99
C ASP A 33 8.01 -7.69 9.61
N ASP A 34 6.90 -7.54 10.32
CA ASP A 34 6.14 -8.62 10.94
C ASP A 34 5.01 -9.16 10.04
N GLY A 35 4.91 -8.67 8.81
CA GLY A 35 3.85 -9.05 7.86
C GLY A 35 2.58 -8.21 7.99
N THR A 36 2.56 -7.17 8.82
CA THR A 36 1.44 -6.22 8.90
C THR A 36 1.65 -5.01 8.00
N VAL A 37 0.55 -4.40 7.55
CA VAL A 37 0.56 -3.13 6.84
C VAL A 37 -0.64 -2.29 7.26
N SER A 38 -0.42 -1.00 7.48
CA SER A 38 -1.51 -0.04 7.69
C SER A 38 -1.68 0.84 6.45
N GLU A 39 -2.91 0.97 5.99
CA GLU A 39 -3.34 1.85 4.91
C GLU A 39 -4.05 3.09 5.47
N PHE A 40 -3.63 4.27 5.05
CA PHE A 40 -4.15 5.55 5.52
C PHE A 40 -4.74 6.34 4.35
N TRP A 41 -5.96 6.84 4.54
CA TRP A 41 -6.68 7.62 3.54
C TRP A 41 -6.82 9.05 4.04
N TYR A 42 -5.94 9.91 3.56
CA TYR A 42 -5.96 11.33 3.86
C TYR A 42 -6.80 12.07 2.83
N ASP A 43 -7.66 12.99 3.26
CA ASP A 43 -8.38 13.87 2.35
C ASP A 43 -7.40 14.73 1.56
N SER A 44 -7.47 14.69 0.23
CA SER A 44 -6.54 15.43 -0.63
C SER A 44 -6.64 16.96 -0.47
N GLY A 45 -7.78 17.48 0.01
CA GLY A 45 -8.00 18.92 0.15
C GLY A 45 -7.38 19.53 1.40
N ASP A 46 -7.48 18.85 2.54
CA ASP A 46 -7.04 19.38 3.84
C ASP A 46 -6.01 18.50 4.57
N GLY A 47 -5.68 17.32 4.03
CA GLY A 47 -4.72 16.39 4.62
C GLY A 47 -5.22 15.67 5.87
N THR A 48 -6.50 15.79 6.22
CA THR A 48 -7.06 15.12 7.40
C THR A 48 -7.20 13.64 7.15
N LEU A 49 -6.75 12.80 8.09
CA LEU A 49 -7.00 11.36 8.05
C LEU A 49 -8.51 11.09 8.15
N LYS A 50 -9.08 10.41 7.15
CA LYS A 50 -10.50 10.04 7.13
C LYS A 50 -10.73 8.57 7.43
N ARG A 51 -9.84 7.69 6.96
CA ARG A 51 -9.94 6.24 7.15
C ARG A 51 -8.57 5.62 7.37
N GLN A 52 -8.55 4.52 8.11
CA GLN A 52 -7.39 3.68 8.31
C GLN A 52 -7.82 2.21 8.26
N TYR A 53 -7.02 1.38 7.61
CA TYR A 53 -7.22 -0.07 7.54
C TYR A 53 -5.93 -0.76 7.94
N ASP A 54 -6.04 -1.83 8.72
CA ASP A 54 -4.92 -2.70 9.06
C ASP A 54 -5.09 -4.02 8.31
N LEU A 55 -4.06 -4.39 7.56
CA LEU A 55 -4.04 -5.53 6.65
C LEU A 55 -2.80 -6.39 6.95
N PHE A 56 -2.76 -7.55 6.33
CA PHE A 56 -1.59 -8.41 6.27
C PHE A 56 -1.03 -8.43 4.86
N TRP A 57 0.29 -8.56 4.75
CA TRP A 57 0.96 -8.77 3.48
C TRP A 57 1.76 -10.07 3.48
N GLU A 58 1.77 -10.72 2.33
CA GLU A 58 2.60 -11.89 2.05
C GLU A 58 3.26 -11.75 0.69
N ARG A 59 4.42 -12.39 0.52
CA ARG A 59 5.15 -12.43 -0.74
C ARG A 59 5.18 -13.87 -1.27
N ASP A 60 4.74 -14.05 -2.50
CA ASP A 60 4.76 -15.37 -3.13
C ASP A 60 6.16 -15.73 -3.68
N ALA A 61 6.27 -16.93 -4.28
CA ALA A 61 7.53 -17.42 -4.83
C ALA A 61 7.99 -16.68 -6.11
N GLU A 62 7.08 -15.97 -6.78
CA GLU A 62 7.35 -15.17 -7.99
C GLU A 62 7.73 -13.73 -7.64
N GLY A 63 7.53 -13.33 -6.38
CA GLY A 63 7.87 -12.02 -5.84
C GLY A 63 6.72 -11.03 -5.89
N GLU A 64 5.50 -11.48 -6.17
CA GLU A 64 4.28 -10.68 -6.05
C GLU A 64 3.87 -10.59 -4.57
N TYR A 65 3.39 -9.41 -4.17
CA TYR A 65 2.89 -9.15 -2.84
C TYR A 65 1.36 -9.19 -2.85
N THR A 66 0.78 -9.90 -1.90
CA THR A 66 -0.66 -9.91 -1.67
C THR A 66 -0.97 -9.20 -0.37
N LEU A 67 -1.82 -8.17 -0.42
CA LEU A 67 -2.39 -7.48 0.74
C LEU A 67 -3.80 -8.00 0.97
N ASN A 68 -4.14 -8.33 2.22
CA ASN A 68 -5.46 -8.85 2.56
C ASN A 68 -5.90 -8.47 3.98
N ASP A 69 -7.21 -8.26 4.18
CA ASP A 69 -7.85 -8.05 5.50
C ASP A 69 -8.75 -9.23 5.91
N GLY A 70 -8.72 -10.32 5.15
CA GLY A 70 -9.61 -11.47 5.28
C GLY A 70 -10.90 -11.41 4.45
N ASN A 71 -11.25 -10.26 3.86
CA ASN A 71 -12.41 -10.07 2.98
C ASN A 71 -12.04 -9.55 1.59
N ASP A 72 -11.03 -8.69 1.51
CA ASP A 72 -10.49 -8.11 0.28
C ASP A 72 -9.05 -8.59 0.05
N PHE A 73 -8.68 -8.69 -1.22
CA PHE A 73 -7.35 -9.13 -1.65
C PHE A 73 -6.86 -8.25 -2.80
N ARG A 74 -5.67 -7.67 -2.62
CA ARG A 74 -5.03 -6.78 -3.59
C ARG A 74 -3.61 -7.26 -3.89
N LYS A 75 -3.24 -7.24 -5.16
CA LYS A 75 -1.94 -7.71 -5.64
C LYS A 75 -1.05 -6.55 -6.05
N TYR A 76 0.20 -6.62 -5.63
CA TYR A 76 1.21 -5.60 -5.89
C TYR A 76 2.51 -6.21 -6.38
N THR A 77 3.22 -5.46 -7.19
CA THR A 77 4.61 -5.75 -7.57
C THR A 77 5.48 -4.55 -7.27
N ILE A 78 6.78 -4.77 -7.09
CA ILE A 78 7.74 -3.68 -7.01
C ILE A 78 8.57 -3.66 -8.30
N ALA A 79 8.51 -2.55 -9.02
CA ALA A 79 9.26 -2.34 -10.25
C ALA A 79 9.84 -0.92 -10.25
N GLU A 80 11.14 -0.81 -10.56
CA GLU A 80 11.85 0.48 -10.64
C GLU A 80 11.74 1.32 -9.34
N GLY A 81 11.66 0.66 -8.18
CA GLY A 81 11.52 1.33 -6.88
C GLY A 81 10.12 1.90 -6.60
N LYS A 82 9.13 1.52 -7.41
CA LYS A 82 7.72 1.84 -7.20
C LYS A 82 6.93 0.61 -6.81
N LEU A 83 6.00 0.76 -5.87
CA LEU A 83 5.00 -0.24 -5.59
C LEU A 83 3.84 -0.02 -6.57
N CYS A 84 3.47 -1.06 -7.31
CA CYS A 84 2.52 -0.99 -8.41
C CYS A 84 1.33 -1.89 -8.10
N ASP A 85 0.14 -1.31 -8.01
CA ASP A 85 -1.10 -2.07 -7.94
C ASP A 85 -1.35 -2.77 -9.29
N VAL A 86 -1.47 -4.10 -9.26
CA VAL A 86 -1.60 -4.91 -10.48
C VAL A 86 -2.94 -4.66 -11.19
N TYR A 87 -3.98 -4.23 -10.47
CA TYR A 87 -5.33 -4.08 -11.01
C TYR A 87 -5.75 -2.63 -11.25
N PHE A 88 -5.23 -1.68 -10.46
CA PHE A 88 -5.78 -0.33 -10.41
C PHE A 88 -4.90 0.78 -11.02
N GLU A 89 -3.79 0.45 -11.70
CA GLU A 89 -2.82 1.44 -12.25
C GLU A 89 -2.41 2.53 -11.22
N LEU A 90 -2.44 2.16 -9.93
CA LEU A 90 -2.01 2.99 -8.82
C LEU A 90 -0.54 2.70 -8.54
N TYR A 91 0.26 3.76 -8.52
CA TYR A 91 1.69 3.67 -8.26
C TYR A 91 2.00 4.38 -6.94
N TYR A 92 3.00 3.88 -6.23
CA TYR A 92 3.46 4.48 -4.99
C TYR A 92 4.98 4.64 -5.01
N HIS A 93 5.47 5.72 -4.42
CA HIS A 93 6.88 5.91 -4.14
C HIS A 93 7.17 5.73 -2.65
N ARG A 94 8.35 5.21 -2.35
CA ARG A 94 8.80 5.04 -0.96
C ARG A 94 9.29 6.36 -0.38
N GLU A 95 8.94 6.63 0.87
CA GLU A 95 9.56 7.70 1.64
C GLU A 95 11.06 7.42 1.82
N LYS A 96 11.90 8.45 1.67
CA LYS A 96 13.36 8.33 1.65
C LYS A 96 13.98 8.19 3.03
#